data_AF-A0A972UWZ7-F1
#
_entry.id   AF-A0A972UWZ7-F1
#
_cell.length_a   1.000
_cell.length_b   1.000
_cell.length_c   1.000
_cell.angle_alpha   90.00
_cell.angle_beta   90.00
_cell.angle_gamma   90.00
#
_symmetry.space_group_name_H-M   'P 1'
#
loop_
_entity.id
_entity.type
_entity.pdbx_description
1 polymer ?
#
loop_
_entity_poly.entity_id
_entity_poly.type
_entity_poly.pdbx_seq_one_letter_code
_entity_poly.pdbx_strand_id
1 'polypeptide(L)'
;DTPYTPDGFLLDGNLYFLRNNNGMMTCLDAKTGEVNYSNQKLEGINTLYSSPTGIGDKIYIAAENTVLVIQAGRDFKLLAQNSLDDNFHASPIAIGNDLFLRGFKSLYCISE
;
A
#
# COMPACT_ATOMS: atom_id res chain seq x y z
N ASP A 1 -0.25 7.08 -16.24
CA ASP A 1 -0.98 6.63 -15.03
C ASP A 1 -0.10 5.96 -13.97
N THR A 2 1.20 6.22 -13.99
CA THR A 2 2.15 5.70 -13.01
C THR A 2 2.68 6.83 -12.14
N PRO A 3 3.18 6.53 -10.94
CA PRO A 3 3.53 7.54 -9.98
C PRO A 3 5.00 7.95 -10.11
N TYR A 4 5.41 9.02 -9.42
CA TYR A 4 6.81 9.47 -9.46
C TYR A 4 7.71 8.67 -8.52
N THR A 5 7.16 8.18 -7.40
CA THR A 5 7.93 7.54 -6.32
C THR A 5 7.46 6.14 -5.96
N PRO A 6 6.18 5.89 -5.63
CA PRO A 6 5.76 4.57 -5.17
C PRO A 6 5.75 3.53 -6.30
N ASP A 7 6.46 2.43 -6.16
CA ASP A 7 6.48 1.39 -7.18
C ASP A 7 5.25 0.46 -7.12
N GLY A 8 4.91 -0.13 -8.27
CA GLY A 8 3.94 -1.23 -8.32
C GLY A 8 4.54 -2.55 -7.85
N PHE A 9 3.69 -3.51 -7.51
CA PHE A 9 4.12 -4.84 -7.09
C PHE A 9 3.18 -5.93 -7.62
N LEU A 10 3.71 -7.14 -7.72
CA LEU A 10 2.97 -8.34 -8.12
C LEU A 10 2.68 -9.17 -6.87
N LEU A 11 1.42 -9.55 -6.66
CA LEU A 11 1.01 -10.46 -5.60
C LEU A 11 -0.11 -11.36 -6.11
N ASP A 12 0.03 -12.67 -5.93
CA ASP A 12 -0.96 -13.69 -6.31
C ASP A 12 -1.52 -13.55 -7.74
N GLY A 13 -0.64 -13.24 -8.69
CA GLY A 13 -0.99 -13.08 -10.10
C GLY A 13 -1.65 -11.75 -10.46
N ASN A 14 -1.80 -10.83 -9.50
CA ASN A 14 -2.36 -9.50 -9.71
C ASN A 14 -1.27 -8.42 -9.61
N LEU A 15 -1.27 -7.50 -10.57
CA LEU A 15 -0.39 -6.32 -10.59
C LEU A 15 -1.10 -5.15 -9.92
N TYR A 16 -0.49 -4.60 -8.87
CA TYR A 16 -0.97 -3.46 -8.12
C TYR A 16 -0.07 -2.26 -8.35
N PHE A 17 -0.65 -1.09 -8.58
CA PHE A 17 0.13 0.15 -8.67
C PHE A 17 -0.73 1.36 -8.30
N LEU A 18 -0.04 2.40 -7.85
CA LEU A 18 -0.64 3.69 -7.56
C LEU A 18 -0.51 4.61 -8.78
N ARG A 19 -1.51 5.45 -9.00
CA ARG A 19 -1.47 6.49 -10.01
C ARG A 19 -1.03 7.79 -9.35
N ASN A 20 0.01 8.42 -9.89
CA ASN A 20 0.60 9.63 -9.29
C ASN A 20 0.93 9.40 -7.80
N ASN A 21 1.15 10.47 -7.06
CA ASN A 21 1.39 10.36 -5.62
C ASN A 21 0.11 10.65 -4.83
N ASN A 22 -1.10 10.30 -5.31
CA ASN A 22 -2.37 10.80 -4.73
C ASN A 22 -3.34 9.71 -4.19
N GLY A 23 -2.86 8.51 -3.92
CA GLY A 23 -3.68 7.48 -3.28
C GLY A 23 -4.76 6.87 -4.18
N MET A 24 -4.53 6.82 -5.50
CA MET A 24 -5.43 6.16 -6.44
C MET A 24 -4.83 4.83 -6.86
N MET A 25 -5.41 3.70 -6.42
CA MET A 25 -4.89 2.37 -6.67
C MET A 25 -5.56 1.70 -7.86
N THR A 26 -4.79 0.97 -8.65
CA THR A 26 -5.26 0.10 -9.73
C THR A 26 -4.76 -1.32 -9.50
N CYS A 27 -5.61 -2.31 -9.81
CA CYS A 27 -5.28 -3.73 -9.80
C CYS A 27 -5.67 -4.34 -11.15
N LEU A 28 -4.71 -5.04 -11.75
CA LEU A 28 -4.90 -5.78 -12.99
C LEU A 28 -4.55 -7.25 -12.78
N ASP A 29 -5.14 -8.14 -13.57
CA ASP A 29 -4.55 -9.47 -13.79
C ASP A 29 -3.20 -9.27 -14.51
N ALA A 30 -2.12 -9.80 -13.93
CA ALA A 30 -0.77 -9.55 -14.43
C ALA A 30 -0.46 -10.26 -15.75
N LYS A 31 -1.22 -11.30 -16.10
CA LYS A 31 -1.01 -12.08 -17.34
C LYS A 31 -1.84 -11.53 -18.48
N THR A 32 -3.10 -11.20 -18.22
CA THR A 32 -4.06 -10.80 -19.26
C THR A 32 -4.15 -9.28 -19.40
N GLY A 33 -3.78 -8.53 -18.37
CA GLY A 33 -4.01 -7.09 -18.28
C GLY A 33 -5.47 -6.73 -18.00
N GLU A 34 -6.33 -7.70 -17.70
CA GLU A 34 -7.73 -7.46 -17.33
C GLU A 34 -7.78 -6.55 -16.10
N VAL A 35 -8.61 -5.50 -16.15
CA VAL A 35 -8.78 -4.57 -15.05
C VAL A 35 -9.72 -5.18 -14.02
N ASN A 36 -9.19 -5.52 -12.84
CA ASN A 36 -10.04 -5.91 -11.71
C ASN A 36 -10.72 -4.67 -11.10
N TYR A 37 -9.92 -3.64 -10.79
CA TYR A 37 -10.41 -2.30 -10.44
C TYR A 37 -9.37 -1.24 -10.83
N SER A 38 -9.83 -0.02 -11.11
CA SER A 38 -8.98 1.08 -11.57
C SER A 38 -9.35 2.37 -10.86
N ASN A 39 -8.35 3.20 -10.56
CA ASN A 39 -8.53 4.51 -9.90
C ASN A 39 -9.34 4.41 -8.59
N GLN A 40 -9.15 3.32 -7.84
CA GLN A 40 -9.79 3.16 -6.55
C GLN A 40 -9.16 4.13 -5.56
N LYS A 41 -9.97 5.06 -5.04
CA LYS A 41 -9.52 6.04 -4.06
C LYS A 41 -9.23 5.35 -2.73
N LEU A 42 -8.05 5.62 -2.18
CA LEU A 42 -7.63 5.25 -0.85
C LEU A 42 -7.99 6.38 0.11
N GLU A 43 -9.12 6.24 0.80
CA GLU A 43 -9.58 7.27 1.75
C GLU A 43 -8.53 7.53 2.83
N GLY A 44 -8.38 8.81 3.19
CA GLY A 44 -7.35 9.26 4.12
C GLY A 44 -5.95 9.45 3.52
N ILE A 45 -5.74 9.15 2.22
CA ILE A 45 -4.47 9.41 1.53
C ILE A 45 -4.67 10.49 0.47
N ASN A 46 -4.08 11.68 0.72
CA ASN A 46 -4.03 12.77 -0.25
C ASN A 46 -2.70 12.82 -1.00
N THR A 47 -1.61 12.49 -0.31
CA THR A 47 -0.28 12.39 -0.89
C THR A 47 0.46 11.20 -0.28
N LEU A 48 1.19 10.44 -1.11
CA LEU A 48 2.09 9.39 -0.62
C LEU A 48 3.34 9.23 -1.48
N TYR A 49 4.44 8.88 -0.80
CA TYR A 49 5.73 8.60 -1.40
C TYR A 49 6.20 7.16 -1.14
N SER A 50 5.58 6.46 -0.18
CA SER A 50 5.92 5.09 0.14
C SER A 50 5.34 4.13 -0.89
N SER A 51 6.11 3.10 -1.27
CA SER A 51 5.60 2.02 -2.10
C SER A 51 4.71 1.10 -1.25
N PRO A 52 3.56 0.66 -1.78
CA PRO A 52 2.76 -0.37 -1.15
C PRO A 52 3.55 -1.68 -1.05
N THR A 53 3.27 -2.48 -0.02
CA THR A 53 3.94 -3.76 0.21
C THR A 53 2.93 -4.87 0.43
N GLY A 54 3.01 -5.91 -0.39
CA GLY A 54 2.22 -7.14 -0.23
C GLY A 54 2.85 -8.10 0.79
N ILE A 55 2.07 -8.52 1.79
CA ILE A 55 2.50 -9.44 2.85
C ILE A 55 1.37 -10.44 3.08
N GLY A 56 1.61 -11.71 2.69
CA GLY A 56 0.55 -12.71 2.67
C GLY A 56 -0.59 -12.28 1.75
N ASP A 57 -1.82 -12.27 2.27
CA ASP A 57 -3.03 -11.85 1.55
C ASP A 57 -3.39 -10.36 1.78
N LYS A 58 -2.46 -9.57 2.33
CA LYS A 58 -2.68 -8.16 2.70
C LYS A 58 -1.73 -7.23 1.97
N ILE A 59 -2.18 -6.00 1.75
CA ILE A 59 -1.41 -4.91 1.17
C ILE A 59 -1.32 -3.79 2.21
N TYR A 60 -0.10 -3.38 2.53
CA TYR A 60 0.18 -2.31 3.50
C TYR A 60 0.63 -1.06 2.76
N ILE A 61 0.04 0.08 3.10
CA ILE A 61 0.35 1.38 2.48
C ILE A 61 0.52 2.40 3.58
N ALA A 62 1.72 2.99 3.70
CA ALA A 62 2.01 4.02 4.67
C ALA A 62 2.00 5.41 4.02
N ALA A 63 1.37 6.39 4.64
CA ALA A 63 1.31 7.76 4.14
C ALA A 63 1.40 8.75 5.30
N GLU A 64 1.00 10.00 5.09
CA GLU A 64 0.97 11.00 6.16
C GLU A 64 -0.03 10.59 7.26
N ASN A 65 0.42 10.42 8.50
CA ASN A 65 -0.38 10.06 9.68
C ASN A 65 -1.24 8.79 9.57
N THR A 66 -1.05 7.96 8.54
CA THR A 66 -1.92 6.80 8.29
C THR A 66 -1.18 5.60 7.71
N VAL A 67 -1.59 4.40 8.12
CA VAL A 67 -1.22 3.12 7.52
C VAL A 67 -2.48 2.33 7.19
N LEU A 68 -2.73 2.12 5.90
CA LEU A 68 -3.84 1.33 5.41
C LEU A 68 -3.45 -0.14 5.29
N VAL A 69 -4.39 -1.02 5.60
CA VAL A 69 -4.32 -2.46 5.34
C VAL A 69 -5.48 -2.82 4.43
N ILE A 70 -5.17 -3.36 3.25
CA ILE A 70 -6.14 -3.70 2.22
C ILE A 70 -6.04 -5.20 1.95
N GLN A 71 -7.17 -5.85 1.69
CA GLN A 71 -7.18 -7.24 1.22
C GLN A 71 -6.60 -7.30 -0.19
N ALA A 72 -5.62 -8.18 -0.41
CA ALA A 72 -5.17 -8.53 -1.75
C ALA A 72 -6.24 -9.36 -2.47
N GLY A 73 -6.49 -9.05 -3.74
CA GLY A 73 -7.44 -9.77 -4.57
C GLY A 73 -8.01 -8.94 -5.70
N ARG A 74 -9.04 -9.50 -6.35
CA ARG A 74 -9.75 -8.87 -7.49
C ARG A 74 -10.78 -7.84 -7.03
N ASP A 75 -11.25 -7.94 -5.79
CA ASP A 75 -12.17 -6.97 -5.19
C ASP A 75 -11.43 -6.08 -4.20
N PHE A 76 -11.67 -4.77 -4.27
CA PHE A 76 -11.12 -3.84 -3.30
C PHE A 76 -11.84 -3.98 -1.95
N LYS A 77 -11.07 -4.20 -0.87
CA LYS A 77 -11.59 -4.22 0.50
C LYS A 77 -10.58 -3.63 1.47
N LEU A 78 -10.92 -2.50 2.08
CA LEU A 78 -10.16 -1.93 3.19
C LEU A 78 -10.40 -2.77 4.46
N LEU A 79 -9.32 -3.29 5.05
CA LEU A 79 -9.36 -4.10 6.26
C LEU A 79 -9.15 -3.25 7.51
N ALA A 80 -8.22 -2.31 7.45
CA ALA A 80 -7.93 -1.40 8.55
C ALA A 80 -7.33 -0.08 8.05
N GLN A 81 -7.53 0.97 8.85
CA GLN A 81 -6.87 2.27 8.72
C GLN A 81 -6.35 2.64 10.11
N ASN A 82 -5.03 2.70 10.24
CA ASN A 82 -4.36 2.93 11.51
C ASN A 82 -3.72 4.32 11.49
N SER A 83 -3.91 5.09 12.56
CA SER A 83 -3.28 6.39 12.71
C SER A 83 -2.07 6.30 13.64
N LEU A 84 -0.97 6.89 13.21
CA LEU A 84 0.25 7.07 14.00
C LEU A 84 0.57 8.56 13.96
N ASP A 85 1.04 9.12 15.09
CA ASP A 85 1.54 10.51 15.14
C ASP A 85 2.94 10.61 14.48
N ASP A 86 3.02 10.22 13.22
CA ASP A 86 4.23 10.25 12.39
C ASP A 86 3.86 10.22 10.90
N ASN A 87 4.83 10.55 10.05
CA ASN A 87 4.69 10.58 8.61
C ASN A 87 5.63 9.57 7.95
N PHE A 88 5.18 8.96 6.86
CA PHE A 88 5.90 7.88 6.21
C PHE A 88 6.18 8.19 4.74
N HIS A 89 7.47 8.27 4.39
CA HIS A 89 7.93 8.25 3.00
C HIS A 89 8.64 6.93 2.66
N ALA A 90 8.99 6.13 3.66
CA ALA A 90 9.58 4.82 3.47
C ALA A 90 8.47 3.77 3.35
N SER A 91 8.68 2.82 2.43
CA SER A 91 7.80 1.66 2.26
C SER A 91 7.80 0.79 3.53
N PRO A 92 6.65 0.21 3.92
CA PRO A 92 6.61 -0.83 4.95
C PRO A 92 7.51 -2.01 4.56
N ILE A 93 8.11 -2.68 5.54
CA ILE A 93 8.89 -3.91 5.29
C ILE A 93 8.55 -4.97 6.32
N ALA A 94 8.31 -6.19 5.85
CA ALA A 94 8.11 -7.35 6.72
C ALA A 94 9.40 -8.16 6.85
N ILE A 95 9.74 -8.54 8.08
CA ILE A 95 10.84 -9.45 8.39
C ILE A 95 10.32 -10.47 9.41
N GLY A 96 10.21 -11.74 9.00
CA GLY A 96 9.56 -12.75 9.83
C GLY A 96 8.10 -12.39 10.08
N ASN A 97 7.72 -12.26 11.36
CA ASN A 97 6.37 -11.87 11.79
C ASN A 97 6.25 -10.38 12.09
N ASP A 98 7.32 -9.61 11.88
CA ASP A 98 7.39 -8.21 12.26
C ASP A 98 7.22 -7.30 11.05
N LEU A 99 6.35 -6.29 11.20
CA LEU A 99 6.21 -5.18 10.25
C LEU A 99 6.97 -3.96 10.78
N PHE A 100 7.95 -3.50 10.01
CA PHE A 100 8.70 -2.29 10.30
C PHE A 100 8.18 -1.11 9.48
N LEU A 101 8.02 0.03 10.16
CA LEU A 101 7.64 1.30 9.54
C LEU A 101 8.66 2.37 9.94
N ARG A 102 9.41 2.89 8.98
CA ARG A 102 10.33 4.01 9.21
C ARG A 102 9.58 5.33 9.03
N GLY A 103 9.12 5.89 10.14
CA GLY A 103 8.56 7.24 10.18
C GLY A 103 9.62 8.32 10.13
N PHE A 104 9.19 9.57 10.25
CA PHE A 104 10.09 10.73 10.32
C PHE A 104 10.60 10.92 11.74
N LYS A 105 9.79 10.58 12.74
CA LYS A 105 10.12 10.70 14.16
C LYS A 105 10.71 9.40 14.70
N SER A 106 10.15 8.25 14.33
CA SER A 106 10.49 6.96 14.94
C SER A 106 10.61 5.82 13.93
N LEU A 107 11.31 4.74 14.33
CA LEU A 107 11.22 3.43 13.70
C LEU A 107 10.24 2.57 14.52
N TYR A 108 9.14 2.15 13.92
CA TYR A 108 8.15 1.30 14.55
C TYR A 108 8.40 -0.17 14.18
N CYS A 109 8.17 -1.07 15.13
CA CYS A 109 8.07 -2.50 14.92
C CYS A 109 6.69 -2.95 15.43
N ILE A 110 5.88 -3.53 14.56
CA ILE A 110 4.57 -4.08 14.88
C ILE A 110 4.67 -5.60 14.73
N SER A 111 4.51 -6.31 15.84
CA SER A 111 4.63 -7.77 15.93
C SER A 111 3.29 -8.37 16.35
N GLU A 112 3.05 -9.62 15.93
CA GLU A 112 1.99 -10.49 16.47
C GLU A 112 2.45 -11.27 17.71
#